data_AF-A0ABD3H8A5-F1
#
_entry.id   AF-A0ABD3H8A5-F1
#
_cell.length_a   1.000
_cell.length_b   1.000
_cell.length_c   1.000
_cell.angle_alpha   90.00
_cell.angle_beta   90.00
_cell.angle_gamma   90.00
#
_symmetry.space_group_name_H-M   'P 1'
#
loop_
_entity.id
_entity.type
_entity.pdbx_description
1 polymer ?
#
loop_
_entity_poly.entity_id
_entity_poly.type
_entity_poly.pdbx_seq_one_letter_code
_entity_poly.pdbx_strand_id
1 'polypeptide(L)'
;MTAPLNRVSNQATLKAAVEAAAEFLNKSVKPVLVCGPRIRVAKAKKACIDFAHASGYPVAVMPSAKGLFPETYPKFLGTYWGAVSSPFALEIVESADAYIFIGPIFNDYSSVGYSLLLKKEKMLLVQPDRVTVGAGASYGCVVMVEFLERLSERVRKNEVAYENYKRIYIPPGVVQKSLPNDPLRVNVLFQYIQVSITYRRKGKQIF
;
A
#
# COMPACT_ATOMS: atom_id res chain seq x y z
N MET A 1 6.28 13.30 -29.50
CA MET A 1 5.70 12.17 -28.75
C MET A 1 6.52 10.92 -29.09
N THR A 2 7.47 10.55 -28.25
CA THR A 2 8.24 9.31 -28.42
C THR A 2 7.36 8.13 -28.00
N ALA A 3 7.32 7.07 -28.80
CA ALA A 3 6.65 5.84 -28.44
C ALA A 3 7.15 5.35 -27.07
N PRO A 4 6.29 4.79 -26.21
CA PRO A 4 6.74 4.25 -24.94
C PRO A 4 7.77 3.14 -25.22
N LEU A 5 9.01 3.34 -24.75
CA LEU A 5 10.02 2.27 -24.73
C LEU A 5 9.41 1.11 -23.93
N ASN A 6 9.11 0.01 -24.62
CA ASN A 6 8.61 -1.21 -24.00
C ASN A 6 9.77 -1.82 -23.21
N ARG A 7 9.91 -1.41 -21.95
CA ARG A 7 10.94 -1.93 -21.04
C ARG A 7 10.54 -3.33 -20.63
N VAL A 8 11.46 -4.27 -20.82
CA VAL A 8 11.28 -5.68 -20.46
C VAL A 8 12.35 -6.05 -19.43
N SER A 9 12.02 -6.90 -18.46
CA SER A 9 13.00 -7.34 -17.47
C SER A 9 14.06 -8.25 -18.08
N ASN A 10 15.24 -8.26 -17.47
CA ASN A 10 16.16 -9.38 -17.64
C ASN A 10 15.53 -10.64 -17.02
N GLN A 11 15.28 -11.68 -17.81
CA GLN A 11 14.53 -12.86 -17.36
C GLN A 11 15.24 -13.65 -16.26
N ALA A 12 16.58 -13.73 -16.27
CA ALA A 12 17.33 -14.42 -15.23
C ALA A 12 17.23 -13.65 -13.90
N THR A 13 17.38 -12.32 -13.95
CA THR A 13 17.28 -11.47 -12.76
C THR A 13 15.85 -11.40 -12.22
N LEU A 14 14.85 -11.35 -13.10
CA LEU A 14 13.43 -11.40 -12.74
C LEU A 14 13.12 -12.70 -11.99
N LYS A 15 13.54 -13.85 -12.54
CA LYS A 15 13.34 -15.15 -11.90
C LYS A 15 13.97 -15.20 -10.51
N ALA A 16 15.23 -14.78 -10.39
CA ALA A 16 15.94 -14.75 -9.11
C ALA A 16 15.27 -13.81 -8.09
N ALA A 17 14.82 -12.63 -8.52
CA ALA A 17 14.11 -11.68 -7.66
C ALA A 17 12.79 -12.25 -7.16
N VAL A 18 12.01 -12.90 -8.05
CA VAL A 18 10.72 -13.52 -7.71
C VAL A 18 10.92 -14.68 -6.74
N GLU A 19 11.92 -15.53 -6.96
CA GLU A 19 12.22 -16.66 -6.07
C GLU A 19 12.61 -16.17 -4.67
N ALA A 20 13.54 -15.22 -4.58
CA ALA A 20 13.97 -14.65 -3.30
C ALA A 20 12.83 -13.93 -2.56
N ALA A 21 12.01 -13.15 -3.28
CA ALA A 21 10.87 -12.46 -2.69
C ALA A 21 9.77 -13.43 -2.24
N ALA A 22 9.46 -14.46 -3.02
CA ALA A 22 8.47 -15.47 -2.65
C ALA A 22 8.93 -16.28 -1.44
N GLU A 23 10.20 -16.67 -1.37
CA GLU A 23 10.77 -17.35 -0.20
C GLU A 23 10.68 -16.47 1.06
N PHE A 24 11.09 -15.20 0.94
CA PHE A 24 11.03 -14.23 2.03
C PHE A 24 9.60 -14.03 2.56
N LEU A 25 8.63 -13.85 1.66
CA LEU A 25 7.23 -13.63 2.02
C LEU A 25 6.56 -14.90 2.53
N ASN A 26 6.78 -16.06 1.91
CA ASN A 26 6.14 -17.32 2.30
C ASN A 26 6.63 -17.86 3.65
N LYS A 27 7.81 -17.43 4.11
CA LYS A 27 8.32 -17.73 5.46
C LYS A 27 7.76 -16.81 6.55
N SER A 28 7.15 -15.69 6.17
CA SER A 28 6.62 -14.71 7.14
C SER A 28 5.29 -15.14 7.74
N VAL A 29 5.09 -14.79 9.00
CA VAL A 29 3.87 -15.09 9.77
C VAL A 29 2.79 -14.05 9.49
N LYS A 30 3.13 -12.77 9.44
CA LYS A 30 2.18 -11.66 9.31
C LYS A 30 2.66 -10.57 8.33
N PRO A 31 2.74 -10.90 7.03
CA PRO A 31 3.14 -9.95 6.00
C PRO A 31 2.09 -8.83 5.78
N VAL A 32 2.56 -7.63 5.46
CA VAL A 32 1.73 -6.46 5.13
C VAL A 32 2.19 -5.82 3.82
N LEU A 33 1.23 -5.33 3.02
CA LEU A 33 1.51 -4.56 1.80
C LEU A 33 1.32 -3.06 2.03
N VAL A 34 2.32 -2.26 1.63
CA VAL A 34 2.23 -0.80 1.62
C VAL A 34 2.47 -0.24 0.22
N CYS A 35 1.47 0.45 -0.30
CA CYS A 35 1.46 1.02 -1.64
C CYS A 35 1.99 2.45 -1.66
N GLY A 36 3.01 2.72 -2.47
CA GLY A 36 3.66 4.02 -2.64
C GLY A 36 3.34 4.73 -3.96
N PRO A 37 3.76 6.00 -4.11
CA PRO A 37 3.37 6.84 -5.24
C PRO A 37 3.98 6.42 -6.58
N ARG A 38 5.09 5.67 -6.59
CA ARG A 38 5.76 5.24 -7.84
C ARG A 38 4.99 4.16 -8.59
N ILE A 39 3.95 3.56 -7.99
CA ILE A 39 3.00 2.68 -8.68
C ILE A 39 2.40 3.37 -9.91
N ARG A 40 2.10 4.68 -9.81
CA ARG A 40 1.54 5.46 -10.92
C ARG A 40 2.51 5.58 -12.09
N VAL A 41 3.77 5.91 -11.80
CA VAL A 41 4.81 6.09 -12.83
C VAL A 41 5.14 4.77 -13.50
N ALA A 42 5.16 3.67 -12.73
CA ALA A 42 5.36 2.33 -13.23
C ALA A 42 4.14 1.71 -13.94
N LYS A 43 2.99 2.43 -13.99
CA LYS A 43 1.71 1.92 -14.49
C LYS A 43 1.28 0.58 -13.85
N ALA A 44 1.73 0.32 -12.62
CA ALA A 44 1.59 -0.98 -11.96
C ALA A 44 0.32 -1.11 -11.08
N LYS A 45 -0.68 -0.24 -11.29
CA LYS A 45 -1.90 -0.22 -10.46
C LYS A 45 -2.63 -1.57 -10.49
N LYS A 46 -2.85 -2.13 -11.68
CA LYS A 46 -3.52 -3.43 -11.85
C LYS A 46 -2.71 -4.55 -11.20
N ALA A 47 -1.44 -4.68 -11.53
CA ALA A 47 -0.56 -5.71 -10.97
C ALA A 47 -0.46 -5.65 -9.43
N CYS A 48 -0.45 -4.45 -8.85
CA CYS A 48 -0.48 -4.27 -7.39
C CYS A 48 -1.80 -4.76 -6.76
N ILE A 49 -2.94 -4.49 -7.40
CA ILE A 49 -4.25 -4.97 -6.94
C ILE A 49 -4.32 -6.50 -7.05
N ASP A 50 -3.90 -7.05 -8.20
CA ASP A 50 -3.89 -8.50 -8.44
C ASP A 50 -3.00 -9.22 -7.42
N PHE A 51 -1.82 -8.65 -7.12
CA PHE A 51 -0.94 -9.16 -6.06
C PHE A 51 -1.58 -9.11 -4.67
N ALA A 52 -2.29 -8.03 -4.32
CA ALA A 52 -3.00 -7.95 -3.05
C ALA A 52 -4.08 -9.04 -2.93
N HIS A 53 -4.81 -9.31 -4.01
CA HIS A 53 -5.80 -10.39 -4.05
C HIS A 53 -5.16 -11.77 -3.92
N ALA A 54 -4.06 -12.04 -4.65
CA ALA A 54 -3.36 -13.33 -4.62
C ALA A 54 -2.72 -13.61 -3.26
N SER A 55 -2.03 -12.63 -2.68
CA SER A 55 -1.38 -12.74 -1.38
C SER A 55 -2.36 -12.72 -0.21
N GLY A 56 -3.50 -12.05 -0.37
CA GLY A 56 -4.47 -11.85 0.70
C GLY A 56 -3.99 -10.92 1.82
N TYR A 57 -2.88 -10.19 1.63
CA TYR A 57 -2.32 -9.33 2.66
C TYR A 57 -3.25 -8.14 2.95
N PRO A 58 -3.24 -7.61 4.18
CA PRO A 58 -3.78 -6.30 4.43
C PRO A 58 -2.95 -5.23 3.71
N VAL A 59 -3.62 -4.18 3.26
CA VAL A 59 -3.02 -3.15 2.40
C VAL A 59 -3.16 -1.77 3.04
N ALA A 60 -2.04 -1.09 3.23
CA ALA A 60 -2.00 0.34 3.50
C ALA A 60 -1.48 1.11 2.28
N VAL A 61 -1.72 2.42 2.25
CA VAL A 61 -1.12 3.34 1.27
C VAL A 61 -0.26 4.38 1.97
N MET A 62 0.84 4.80 1.36
CA MET A 62 1.53 6.02 1.75
C MET A 62 0.64 7.24 1.43
N PRO A 63 0.80 8.38 2.13
CA PRO A 63 -0.04 9.57 1.91
C PRO A 63 -0.06 10.04 0.45
N SER A 64 1.10 10.06 -0.19
CA SER A 64 1.28 10.46 -1.58
C SER A 64 0.72 9.44 -2.60
N ALA A 65 0.27 8.28 -2.13
CA ALA A 65 -0.34 7.22 -2.92
C ALA A 65 -1.87 7.13 -2.75
N LYS A 66 -2.50 8.07 -2.02
CA LYS A 66 -3.96 8.13 -1.86
C LYS A 66 -4.67 8.13 -3.22
N GLY A 67 -5.70 7.29 -3.36
CA GLY A 67 -6.43 7.09 -4.62
C GLY A 67 -5.76 6.17 -5.65
N LEU A 68 -4.53 5.70 -5.42
CA LEU A 68 -3.86 4.74 -6.31
C LEU A 68 -4.28 3.29 -6.07
N PHE A 69 -4.80 2.96 -4.89
CA PHE A 69 -5.31 1.64 -4.52
C PHE A 69 -6.82 1.73 -4.18
N PRO A 70 -7.65 0.75 -4.57
CA PRO A 70 -9.08 0.77 -4.26
C PRO A 70 -9.34 0.61 -2.76
N GLU A 71 -9.91 1.64 -2.14
CA GLU A 71 -10.24 1.64 -0.70
C GLU A 71 -11.43 0.73 -0.35
N THR A 72 -12.10 0.17 -1.37
CA THR A 72 -13.13 -0.86 -1.21
C THR A 72 -12.56 -2.26 -1.06
N TYR A 73 -11.24 -2.42 -1.13
CA TYR A 73 -10.59 -3.71 -0.88
C TYR A 73 -10.88 -4.16 0.56
N PRO A 74 -11.36 -5.41 0.79
CA PRO A 74 -11.84 -5.83 2.11
C PRO A 74 -10.82 -5.70 3.24
N LYS A 75 -9.53 -5.80 2.92
CA LYS A 75 -8.42 -5.75 3.89
C LYS A 75 -7.62 -4.46 3.78
N PHE A 76 -8.27 -3.37 3.39
CA PHE A 76 -7.65 -2.05 3.33
C PHE A 76 -7.55 -1.44 4.73
N LEU A 77 -6.32 -1.13 5.16
CA LEU A 77 -6.00 -0.57 6.47
C LEU A 77 -6.10 0.96 6.51
N GLY A 78 -6.16 1.62 5.35
CA GLY A 78 -6.06 3.08 5.24
C GLY A 78 -4.65 3.56 4.93
N THR A 79 -4.27 4.69 5.50
CA THR A 79 -2.99 5.35 5.25
C THR A 79 -1.97 4.93 6.31
N TYR A 80 -0.79 4.48 5.88
CA TYR A 80 0.39 4.34 6.75
C TYR A 80 1.28 5.57 6.60
N TRP A 81 1.46 6.29 7.70
CA TRP A 81 2.25 7.53 7.78
C TRP A 81 2.79 7.76 9.20
N GLY A 82 3.49 6.76 9.75
CA GLY A 82 4.02 6.86 11.11
C GLY A 82 2.93 7.18 12.14
N ALA A 83 3.22 8.07 13.09
CA ALA A 83 2.31 8.44 14.18
C ALA A 83 0.96 9.02 13.73
N VAL A 84 0.83 9.50 12.48
CA VAL A 84 -0.42 10.06 11.92
C VAL A 84 -1.11 9.09 10.95
N SER A 85 -0.84 7.80 11.09
CA SER A 85 -1.51 6.75 10.32
C SER A 85 -3.02 6.69 10.59
N SER A 86 -3.75 6.05 9.68
CA SER A 86 -5.12 5.62 9.97
C SER A 86 -5.15 4.73 11.21
N PRO A 87 -6.27 4.72 11.98
CA PRO A 87 -6.36 3.95 13.22
C PRO A 87 -5.88 2.51 13.05
N PHE A 88 -4.97 2.09 13.91
CA PHE A 88 -4.38 0.75 13.96
C PHE A 88 -3.49 0.36 12.76
N ALA A 89 -3.36 1.22 11.74
CA ALA A 89 -2.53 0.90 10.57
C ALA A 89 -1.02 0.94 10.90
N LEU A 90 -0.59 1.84 11.79
CA LEU A 90 0.80 1.89 12.26
C LEU A 90 1.17 0.59 12.97
N GLU A 91 0.36 0.17 13.93
CA GLU A 91 0.60 -0.99 14.78
C GLU A 91 0.70 -2.26 13.94
N ILE A 92 -0.12 -2.38 12.90
CA ILE A 92 -0.08 -3.53 12.00
C ILE A 92 1.14 -3.50 11.10
N VAL A 93 1.48 -2.34 10.52
CA VAL A 93 2.66 -2.23 9.63
C VAL A 93 3.97 -2.41 10.40
N GLU A 94 4.14 -1.72 11.54
CA GLU A 94 5.41 -1.70 12.27
C GLU A 94 5.61 -2.96 13.13
N SER A 95 4.53 -3.62 13.55
CA SER A 95 4.67 -4.92 14.23
C SER A 95 4.89 -6.09 13.26
N ALA A 96 4.65 -5.93 11.96
CA ALA A 96 4.79 -6.98 10.96
C ALA A 96 6.21 -7.59 10.97
N ASP A 97 6.30 -8.87 10.57
CA ASP A 97 7.58 -9.57 10.40
C ASP A 97 8.08 -9.55 8.95
N ALA A 98 7.22 -9.15 8.00
CA ALA A 98 7.60 -8.75 6.66
C ALA A 98 6.67 -7.63 6.16
N TYR A 99 7.24 -6.62 5.49
CA TYR A 99 6.45 -5.63 4.74
C TYR A 99 6.99 -5.48 3.33
N ILE A 100 6.07 -5.57 2.37
CA ILE A 100 6.34 -5.25 0.98
C ILE A 100 5.93 -3.80 0.71
N PHE A 101 6.91 -2.96 0.39
CA PHE A 101 6.68 -1.59 -0.04
C PHE A 101 6.77 -1.52 -1.56
N ILE A 102 5.64 -1.25 -2.21
CA ILE A 102 5.57 -1.13 -3.68
C ILE A 102 5.64 0.33 -4.09
N GLY A 103 6.74 0.71 -4.71
CA GLY A 103 7.00 2.05 -5.22
C GLY A 103 7.03 3.16 -4.16
N PRO A 104 7.65 2.95 -2.98
CA PRO A 104 7.68 3.98 -1.96
C PRO A 104 8.60 5.14 -2.33
N ILE A 105 8.32 6.30 -1.72
CA ILE A 105 9.25 7.42 -1.62
C ILE A 105 9.39 7.71 -0.13
N PHE A 106 10.53 7.37 0.45
CA PHE A 106 10.89 7.74 1.81
C PHE A 106 11.67 9.05 1.79
N ASN A 107 11.07 10.11 2.31
CA ASN A 107 11.70 11.39 2.56
C ASN A 107 11.36 11.85 3.98
N ASP A 108 11.87 13.00 4.39
CA ASP A 108 11.55 13.67 5.65
C ASP A 108 10.03 13.73 5.92
N TYR A 109 9.21 14.10 4.93
CA TYR A 109 7.76 14.17 5.09
C TYR A 109 7.10 12.79 5.25
N SER A 110 7.36 11.84 4.35
CA SER A 110 6.69 10.54 4.35
C SER A 110 7.16 9.62 5.47
N SER A 111 8.31 9.93 6.07
CA SER A 111 8.86 9.24 7.24
C SER A 111 8.61 9.95 8.56
N VAL A 112 7.86 11.07 8.54
CA VAL A 112 7.55 11.87 9.73
C VAL A 112 8.85 12.24 10.49
N GLY A 113 9.81 12.83 9.79
CA GLY A 113 11.12 13.18 10.33
C GLY A 113 11.98 11.96 10.66
N TYR A 114 11.97 10.92 9.82
CA TYR A 114 12.74 9.69 9.99
C TYR A 114 12.41 8.89 11.27
N SER A 115 11.17 8.99 11.74
CA SER A 115 10.70 8.34 12.98
C SER A 115 10.02 6.98 12.78
N LEU A 116 9.88 6.50 11.54
CA LEU A 116 9.26 5.20 11.25
C LEU A 116 10.08 4.04 11.84
N LEU A 117 9.43 3.10 12.52
CA LEU A 117 10.10 1.96 13.16
C LEU A 117 10.27 0.75 12.21
N LEU A 118 10.67 1.03 10.97
CA LEU A 118 10.90 0.02 9.94
C LEU A 118 12.35 -0.51 9.99
N LYS A 119 12.48 -1.83 10.15
CA LYS A 119 13.71 -2.61 10.00
C LYS A 119 13.98 -2.98 8.54
N LYS A 120 15.19 -2.76 8.03
CA LYS A 120 15.53 -3.07 6.63
C LYS A 120 15.44 -4.57 6.35
N GLU A 121 15.75 -5.40 7.34
CA GLU A 121 15.80 -6.86 7.27
C GLU A 121 14.42 -7.48 6.99
N LYS A 122 13.35 -6.76 7.37
CA LYS A 122 11.96 -7.17 7.15
C LYS A 122 11.32 -6.54 5.91
N MET A 123 12.09 -5.80 5.11
CA MET A 123 11.57 -5.03 3.98
C MET A 123 11.75 -5.77 2.65
N LEU A 124 10.66 -5.94 1.91
CA LEU A 124 10.72 -6.17 0.46
C LEU A 124 10.45 -4.84 -0.24
N LEU A 125 11.48 -4.24 -0.82
CA LEU A 125 11.40 -2.94 -1.48
C LEU A 125 11.27 -3.13 -3.00
N VAL A 126 10.11 -2.79 -3.56
CA VAL A 126 9.86 -2.90 -5.00
C VAL A 126 9.86 -1.49 -5.61
N GLN A 127 10.89 -1.18 -6.40
CA GLN A 127 11.01 0.06 -7.17
C GLN A 127 10.65 -0.20 -8.64
N PRO A 128 10.44 0.83 -9.48
CA PRO A 128 9.99 0.65 -10.87
C PRO A 128 10.83 -0.32 -11.71
N ASP A 129 12.17 -0.31 -11.51
CA ASP A 129 13.12 -1.12 -12.29
C ASP A 129 14.08 -1.95 -11.39
N ARG A 130 13.75 -2.13 -10.10
CA ARG A 130 14.62 -2.79 -9.11
C ARG A 130 13.82 -3.39 -7.95
N VAL A 131 14.24 -4.53 -7.45
CA VAL A 131 13.71 -5.17 -6.23
C VAL A 131 14.83 -5.40 -5.23
N THR A 132 14.61 -5.11 -3.96
CA THR A 132 15.55 -5.41 -2.87
C THR A 132 14.85 -6.23 -1.78
N VAL A 133 15.46 -7.32 -1.35
CA VAL A 133 14.91 -8.24 -0.34
C VAL A 133 15.72 -8.12 0.95
N GLY A 134 15.07 -7.70 2.03
CA GLY A 134 15.69 -7.46 3.33
C GLY A 134 16.80 -6.41 3.28
N ALA A 135 17.79 -6.59 4.16
CA ALA A 135 19.06 -5.84 4.12
C ALA A 135 20.08 -6.45 3.14
N GLY A 136 19.65 -7.36 2.25
CA GLY A 136 20.51 -8.20 1.43
C GLY A 136 20.44 -7.87 -0.06
N ALA A 137 20.11 -8.90 -0.85
CA ALA A 137 20.21 -8.87 -2.31
C ALA A 137 19.32 -7.81 -2.96
N SER A 138 19.89 -7.13 -3.96
CA SER A 138 19.20 -6.16 -4.82
C SER A 138 19.31 -6.59 -6.28
N TYR A 139 18.16 -6.69 -6.93
CA TYR A 139 17.98 -7.19 -8.29
C TYR A 139 17.58 -6.03 -9.19
N GLY A 140 18.49 -5.61 -10.08
CA GLY A 140 18.24 -4.54 -11.07
C GLY A 140 17.68 -5.07 -12.38
N CYS A 141 17.22 -4.15 -13.25
CA CYS A 141 16.62 -4.49 -14.55
C CYS A 141 15.40 -5.42 -14.40
N VAL A 142 14.61 -5.19 -13.36
CA VAL A 142 13.38 -5.93 -13.03
C VAL A 142 12.22 -4.94 -13.05
N VAL A 143 11.36 -5.05 -14.06
CA VAL A 143 10.19 -4.19 -14.24
C VAL A 143 9.14 -4.52 -13.20
N MET A 144 8.67 -3.52 -12.45
CA MET A 144 7.71 -3.68 -11.33
C MET A 144 6.45 -4.47 -11.73
N VAL A 145 5.90 -4.23 -12.92
CA VAL A 145 4.69 -4.91 -13.41
C VAL A 145 4.94 -6.41 -13.55
N GLU A 146 5.96 -6.79 -14.33
CA GLU A 146 6.33 -8.19 -14.55
C GLU A 146 6.69 -8.89 -13.24
N PHE A 147 7.41 -8.21 -12.35
CA PHE A 147 7.74 -8.74 -11.03
C PHE A 147 6.50 -9.06 -10.20
N LEU A 148 5.55 -8.13 -10.10
CA LEU A 148 4.33 -8.33 -9.30
C LEU A 148 3.43 -9.41 -9.90
N GLU A 149 3.31 -9.48 -11.23
CA GLU A 149 2.55 -10.54 -11.91
C GLU A 149 3.14 -11.92 -11.60
N ARG A 150 4.46 -12.10 -11.75
CA ARG A 150 5.13 -13.38 -11.49
C ARG A 150 5.20 -13.72 -10.00
N LEU A 151 5.35 -12.72 -9.12
CA LEU A 151 5.31 -12.92 -7.68
C LEU A 151 3.93 -13.38 -7.22
N SER A 152 2.84 -12.87 -7.83
CA SER A 152 1.47 -13.27 -7.51
C SER A 152 1.22 -14.77 -7.71
N GLU A 153 1.90 -15.39 -8.67
CA GLU A 153 1.82 -16.84 -8.93
C GLU A 153 2.57 -17.70 -7.89
N ARG A 154 3.46 -17.10 -7.09
CA ARG A 154 4.39 -17.82 -6.19
C ARG A 154 4.13 -17.57 -4.71
N VAL A 155 3.41 -16.51 -4.36
CA VAL A 155 3.06 -16.23 -2.97
C VAL A 155 1.92 -17.11 -2.49
N ARG A 156 1.99 -17.54 -1.23
CA ARG A 156 0.92 -18.22 -0.53
C ARG A 156 0.03 -17.18 0.13
N LYS A 157 -1.28 -17.42 0.06
CA LYS A 157 -2.26 -16.58 0.74
C LYS A 157 -2.01 -16.56 2.25
N ASN A 158 -1.92 -15.37 2.85
CA ASN A 158 -1.77 -15.18 4.30
C ASN A 158 -2.61 -13.98 4.76
N GLU A 159 -3.51 -14.18 5.73
CA GLU A 159 -4.40 -13.14 6.26
C GLU A 159 -4.11 -12.77 7.73
N VAL A 160 -3.09 -13.37 8.35
CA VAL A 160 -2.82 -13.26 9.80
C VAL A 160 -2.65 -11.81 10.26
N ALA A 161 -1.95 -10.98 9.48
CA ALA A 161 -1.79 -9.56 9.79
C ALA A 161 -3.15 -8.82 9.83
N TYR A 162 -4.09 -9.19 8.95
CA TYR A 162 -5.43 -8.62 8.95
C TYR A 162 -6.30 -9.16 10.09
N GLU A 163 -6.14 -10.42 10.47
CA GLU A 163 -6.80 -10.96 11.67
C GLU A 163 -6.37 -10.20 12.93
N ASN A 164 -5.08 -9.89 13.06
CA ASN A 164 -4.57 -9.06 14.15
C ASN A 164 -5.17 -7.65 14.11
N TYR A 165 -5.30 -7.04 12.93
CA TYR A 165 -5.97 -5.76 12.77
C TYR A 165 -7.39 -5.79 13.31
N LYS A 166 -8.20 -6.79 12.90
CA LYS A 166 -9.59 -6.93 13.36
C LYS A 166 -9.72 -7.04 14.88
N ARG A 167 -8.73 -7.63 15.56
CA ARG A 167 -8.75 -7.81 17.03
C ARG A 167 -8.53 -6.50 17.79
N ILE A 168 -7.77 -5.57 17.22
CA ILE A 168 -7.46 -4.27 17.84
C ILE A 168 -8.30 -3.14 17.27
N TYR A 169 -8.99 -3.37 16.14
CA TYR A 169 -9.73 -2.34 15.43
C TYR A 169 -10.92 -1.83 16.25
N ILE A 170 -10.93 -0.52 16.44
CA ILE A 170 -12.06 0.23 16.98
C ILE A 170 -12.57 1.15 15.86
N PRO A 171 -13.88 1.10 15.54
CA PRO A 171 -14.46 2.00 14.56
C PRO A 171 -14.21 3.47 14.90
N PRO A 172 -13.93 4.32 13.91
CA PRO A 172 -13.73 5.75 14.16
C PRO A 172 -15.02 6.39 14.72
N GLY A 173 -14.84 7.38 15.58
CA GLY A 173 -15.95 8.15 16.14
C GLY A 173 -16.77 8.85 15.06
N VAL A 174 -18.07 9.00 15.32
CA VAL A 174 -18.98 9.72 14.42
C VAL A 174 -18.84 11.22 14.65
N VAL A 175 -18.59 11.98 13.58
CA VAL A 175 -18.61 13.45 13.63
C VAL A 175 -20.06 13.90 13.87
N GLN A 176 -20.28 14.65 14.96
CA GLN A 176 -21.59 15.23 15.25
C GLN A 176 -21.94 16.29 14.20
N LYS A 177 -23.18 16.21 13.70
CA LYS A 177 -23.71 17.21 12.77
C LYS A 177 -23.77 18.58 13.44
N SER A 178 -23.45 19.63 12.70
CA SER A 178 -23.67 21.01 13.13
C SER A 178 -25.08 21.48 12.78
N LEU A 179 -25.62 22.38 13.60
CA LEU A 179 -26.89 23.05 13.36
C LEU A 179 -26.73 24.17 12.32
N PRO A 180 -27.83 24.62 11.66
CA PRO A 180 -27.80 25.82 10.84
C PRO A 180 -27.28 27.01 11.66
N ASN A 181 -26.31 27.75 11.10
CA ASN A 181 -25.62 28.90 11.71
C ASN A 181 -24.58 28.60 12.80
N ASP A 182 -24.28 27.33 13.10
CA ASP A 182 -23.09 27.01 13.91
C ASP A 182 -21.81 27.45 13.19
N PRO A 183 -20.79 27.95 13.92
CA PRO A 183 -19.47 28.16 13.35
C PRO A 183 -18.92 26.89 12.67
N LEU A 184 -18.41 27.03 11.45
CA LEU A 184 -17.90 25.89 10.68
C LEU A 184 -16.64 25.31 11.35
N ARG A 185 -16.69 24.01 11.66
CA ARG A 185 -15.54 23.25 12.18
C ARG A 185 -14.93 22.40 11.06
N VAL A 186 -13.61 22.21 11.12
CA VAL A 186 -12.85 21.47 10.09
C VAL A 186 -13.37 20.03 9.88
N ASN A 187 -13.70 19.32 10.97
CA ASN A 187 -14.26 17.96 10.90
C ASN A 187 -15.64 17.91 10.20
N VAL A 188 -16.47 18.92 10.42
CA VAL A 188 -17.79 19.07 9.76
C VAL A 188 -17.63 19.40 8.28
N LEU A 189 -16.70 20.30 7.94
CA LEU A 189 -16.36 20.58 6.52
C LEU A 189 -15.93 19.31 5.78
N PHE A 190 -15.00 18.54 6.36
CA PHE A 190 -14.56 17.28 5.74
C PHE A 190 -15.69 16.26 5.59
N GLN A 191 -16.62 16.20 6.54
CA GLN A 191 -17.80 15.34 6.43
C GLN A 191 -18.64 15.68 5.19
N TYR A 192 -18.89 16.97 4.93
CA TYR A 192 -19.62 17.42 3.73
C TYR A 192 -18.89 17.09 2.43
N ILE A 193 -17.57 17.30 2.39
CA ILE A 193 -16.74 16.96 1.22
C ILE A 193 -16.79 15.44 0.96
N GLN A 194 -16.64 14.62 2.01
CA GLN A 194 -16.65 13.16 1.90
C GLN A 194 -17.99 12.61 1.38
N VAL A 195 -19.11 13.15 1.86
CA VAL A 195 -20.46 12.77 1.38
C VAL A 195 -20.62 13.09 -0.10
N SER A 196 -20.11 14.24 -0.55
CA SER A 196 -20.18 14.66 -1.96
C SER A 196 -19.44 13.69 -2.90
N ILE A 197 -18.29 13.15 -2.48
CA ILE A 197 -17.55 12.13 -3.24
C ILE A 197 -18.35 10.82 -3.35
N THR A 198 -19.07 10.46 -2.30
CA THR A 198 -19.90 9.24 -2.25
C THR A 198 -21.14 9.37 -3.14
N TYR A 199 -21.76 10.55 -3.18
CA TYR A 199 -22.94 10.83 -4.02
C TYR A 199 -22.61 10.74 -5.51
N ARG A 200 -21.46 11.27 -5.93
CA ARG A 200 -20.98 11.20 -7.32
C ARG A 200 -20.76 9.77 -7.82
N ARG A 201 -20.45 8.81 -6.92
CA ARG A 201 -20.30 7.38 -7.26
C ARG A 201 -21.62 6.65 -7.46
N LYS A 202 -22.76 7.17 -6.98
CA LYS A 202 -24.10 6.57 -7.12
C LYS A 202 -24.88 7.06 -8.35
N GLY A 203 -24.22 7.71 -9.32
CA GLY A 203 -24.82 8.00 -10.62
C GLY A 203 -25.81 9.18 -10.67
N LYS A 204 -25.94 9.99 -9.63
CA LYS A 204 -26.62 11.29 -9.75
C LYS A 204 -25.59 12.36 -10.10
N GLN A 205 -25.42 12.54 -11.41
CA GLN A 205 -24.70 13.66 -12.01
C GLN A 205 -25.47 14.94 -11.64
N ILE A 206 -24.82 15.80 -10.85
CA ILE A 206 -25.25 17.18 -10.66
C ILE A 206 -24.26 18.02 -11.45
N PHE A 207 -24.83 18.95 -12.24
CA PHE A 207 -24.29 19.66 -13.40
C PHE A 207 -24.27 18.85 -14.69
#